data_AF-F9FK05-F1
#
_entry.id   AF-F9FK05-F1
#
_cell.length_a   1.000
_cell.length_b   1.000
_cell.length_c   1.000
_cell.angle_alpha   90.00
_cell.angle_beta   90.00
_cell.angle_gamma   90.00
#
_symmetry.space_group_name_H-M   'P 1'
#
loop_
_entity.id
_entity.type
_entity.pdbx_description
1 polymer ?
#
loop_
_entity_poly.entity_id
_entity_poly.type
_entity_poly.pdbx_seq_one_letter_code
_entity_poly.pdbx_strand_id
1 'polypeptide(L)'
;RFKVGDHVVTNSAGTIRNDSRFGAYQRYALTTQELTAKIGGLSFETASSISNLYGAASALFLHLKLEKPSGTPKSDKKAEKVLIWGASSSFGAYATQLAVEAGYTVVGVASARNAELVRSFGAAHFVDRRSPGTLQELVALGPFKAVLAAADTAQDQEVIAAMLAAHGGGSFLSTMGLRPGVTLPPGVSGHFAQFIDDYLDPENREFTEWVWWQYLENALQSEKLKLLPVRVVGGLSQVQTAWDLLKQGKVSGQRLVIVPGLE
;
A
#
# COMPACT_ATOMS: atom_id res chain seq x y z
N ARG A 1 18.53 11.25 -15.76
CA ARG A 1 18.76 10.07 -14.87
C ARG A 1 18.88 8.74 -15.62
N PHE A 2 18.16 8.58 -16.73
CA PHE A 2 18.07 7.32 -17.46
C PHE A 2 18.78 7.39 -18.81
N LYS A 3 19.23 6.24 -19.31
CA LYS A 3 19.79 6.06 -20.65
C LYS A 3 19.14 4.87 -21.35
N VAL A 4 19.25 4.80 -22.68
CA VAL A 4 18.78 3.64 -23.45
C VAL A 4 19.44 2.36 -22.91
N GLY A 5 18.63 1.33 -22.70
CA GLY A 5 19.04 0.06 -22.11
C GLY A 5 18.87 -0.04 -20.59
N ASP A 6 18.54 1.04 -19.89
CA ASP A 6 18.22 0.95 -18.46
C ASP A 6 16.90 0.16 -18.25
N HIS A 7 16.93 -0.82 -17.35
CA HIS A 7 15.72 -1.49 -16.87
C HIS A 7 15.07 -0.68 -15.76
N VAL A 8 13.77 -0.39 -15.90
CA VAL A 8 13.07 0.53 -15.01
C VAL A 8 11.67 0.04 -14.65
N VAL A 9 11.14 0.57 -13.54
CA VAL A 9 9.74 0.48 -13.16
C VAL A 9 9.18 1.88 -12.98
N THR A 10 7.89 2.06 -13.30
CA THR A 10 7.23 3.35 -13.22
C THR A 10 5.77 3.20 -12.82
N ASN A 11 5.19 4.23 -12.21
CA ASN A 11 3.74 4.36 -12.14
C ASN A 11 3.19 4.99 -13.43
N SER A 12 2.26 4.28 -14.06
CA SER A 12 1.53 4.77 -15.25
C SER A 12 0.54 5.86 -14.82
N ALA A 13 0.60 7.01 -15.47
CA ALA A 13 -0.31 8.12 -15.25
C ALA A 13 -1.41 8.22 -16.32
N GLY A 14 -1.62 7.18 -17.15
CA GLY A 14 -2.54 7.22 -18.30
C GLY A 14 -3.95 7.71 -17.99
N THR A 15 -4.62 7.14 -16.98
CA THR A 15 -5.98 7.55 -16.58
C THR A 15 -6.03 8.98 -16.05
N ILE A 16 -5.06 9.35 -15.19
CA ILE A 16 -5.05 10.65 -14.53
C ILE A 16 -4.70 11.76 -15.54
N ARG A 17 -3.79 11.48 -16.48
CA ARG A 17 -3.43 12.40 -17.57
C ARG A 17 -4.48 12.44 -18.69
N ASN A 18 -5.44 11.50 -18.68
CA ASN A 18 -6.35 11.27 -19.79
C ASN A 18 -5.60 11.16 -21.15
N ASP A 19 -4.48 10.43 -21.15
CA ASP A 19 -3.62 10.27 -22.32
C ASP A 19 -3.19 8.80 -22.44
N SER A 20 -3.70 8.13 -23.47
CA SER A 20 -3.48 6.70 -23.70
C SER A 20 -2.00 6.35 -23.90
N ARG A 21 -1.16 7.31 -24.32
CA ARG A 21 0.29 7.10 -24.46
C ARG A 21 0.96 6.78 -23.12
N PHE A 22 0.36 7.17 -21.99
CA PHE A 22 0.87 6.91 -20.65
C PHE A 22 0.23 5.70 -19.95
N GLY A 23 -0.58 4.90 -20.66
CA GLY A 23 -1.22 3.70 -20.12
C GLY A 23 -0.28 2.49 -20.01
N ALA A 24 -0.52 1.58 -19.07
CA ALA A 24 0.35 0.41 -18.83
C ALA A 24 0.05 -0.82 -19.72
N TYR A 25 -1.17 -0.97 -20.25
CA TYR A 25 -1.56 -2.15 -21.05
C TYR A 25 -1.25 -1.99 -22.54
N GLN A 26 0.03 -1.83 -22.85
CA GLN A 26 0.56 -1.70 -24.20
C GLN A 26 2.04 -2.10 -24.26
N ARG A 27 2.59 -2.30 -25.46
CA ARG A 27 4.00 -2.71 -25.63
C ARG A 27 4.98 -1.57 -25.39
N TYR A 28 4.58 -0.33 -25.66
CA TYR A 28 5.38 0.87 -25.48
C TYR A 28 4.53 1.93 -24.79
N ALA A 29 5.03 2.51 -23.70
CA ALA A 29 4.34 3.54 -22.94
C ALA A 29 5.29 4.70 -22.64
N LEU A 30 4.75 5.91 -22.65
CA LEU A 30 5.41 7.10 -22.14
C LEU A 30 5.33 7.13 -20.61
N THR A 31 6.34 7.71 -19.99
CA THR A 31 6.33 8.03 -18.57
C THR A 31 7.16 9.27 -18.28
N THR A 32 7.11 9.73 -17.03
CA THR A 32 7.92 10.82 -16.50
C THR A 32 9.05 10.28 -15.63
N GLN A 33 10.23 10.90 -15.71
CA GLN A 33 11.42 10.44 -14.97
C GLN A 33 11.22 10.51 -13.45
N GLU A 34 10.35 11.41 -12.98
CA GLU A 34 10.01 11.65 -11.58
C GLU A 34 9.25 10.48 -10.95
N LEU A 35 8.60 9.66 -11.78
CA LEU A 35 7.83 8.48 -11.37
C LEU A 35 8.51 7.18 -11.75
N THR A 36 9.81 7.23 -12.05
CA THR A 36 10.59 6.10 -12.57
C THR A 36 11.76 5.79 -11.66
N ALA A 37 11.98 4.51 -11.39
CA ALA A 37 13.13 3.98 -10.64
C ALA A 37 13.86 2.90 -11.45
N LYS A 38 15.19 2.82 -11.31
CA LYS A 38 15.97 1.68 -11.84
C LYS A 38 15.70 0.42 -11.04
N ILE A 39 15.53 -0.72 -11.73
CA ILE A 39 15.25 -2.02 -11.09
C ILE A 39 16.48 -2.92 -10.95
N GLY A 40 17.62 -2.50 -11.51
CA GLY A 40 18.85 -3.28 -11.47
C GLY A 40 18.67 -4.66 -12.13
N GLY A 41 19.02 -5.72 -11.39
CA GLY A 41 18.90 -7.11 -11.84
C GLY A 41 17.54 -7.77 -11.60
N LEU A 42 16.56 -7.07 -11.00
CA LEU A 42 15.24 -7.63 -10.75
C LEU A 42 14.50 -7.92 -12.07
N SER A 43 13.69 -8.97 -12.07
CA SER A 43 12.80 -9.25 -13.20
C SER A 43 11.71 -8.18 -13.32
N PHE A 44 11.26 -7.91 -14.54
CA PHE A 44 10.19 -6.94 -14.80
C PHE A 44 8.89 -7.32 -14.09
N GLU A 45 8.57 -8.61 -14.03
CA GLU A 45 7.38 -9.13 -13.36
C GLU A 45 7.42 -8.78 -11.87
N THR A 46 8.54 -9.08 -11.21
CA THR A 46 8.73 -8.82 -9.78
C THR A 46 8.70 -7.32 -9.50
N ALA A 47 9.42 -6.52 -10.29
CA ALA A 47 9.46 -5.08 -10.14
C ALA A 47 8.07 -4.44 -10.32
N SER A 48 7.24 -4.93 -11.27
CA SER A 48 5.90 -4.40 -11.52
C SER A 48 4.95 -4.51 -10.31
N SER A 49 5.23 -5.42 -9.37
CA SER A 49 4.43 -5.59 -8.14
C SER A 49 4.46 -4.36 -7.22
N ILE A 50 5.39 -3.41 -7.45
CA ILE A 50 5.62 -2.23 -6.61
C ILE A 50 4.63 -1.08 -6.81
N SER A 51 3.74 -1.19 -7.79
CA SER A 51 2.84 -0.10 -8.23
C SER A 51 2.09 0.67 -7.12
N ASN A 52 1.74 0.01 -6.01
CA ASN A 52 1.01 0.66 -4.90
C ASN A 52 1.91 1.34 -3.86
N LEU A 53 3.24 1.25 -3.98
CA LEU A 53 4.15 1.75 -2.96
C LEU A 53 4.06 3.27 -2.81
N TYR A 54 4.01 4.00 -3.92
CA TYR A 54 3.85 5.46 -3.87
C TYR A 54 2.59 5.87 -3.09
N GLY A 55 1.44 5.26 -3.43
CA GLY A 55 0.19 5.55 -2.74
C GLY A 55 0.26 5.19 -1.25
N ALA A 56 0.87 4.06 -0.89
CA ALA A 56 1.06 3.67 0.49
C ALA A 56 1.95 4.67 1.26
N ALA A 57 3.05 5.12 0.65
CA ALA A 57 3.90 6.15 1.23
C ALA A 57 3.16 7.47 1.41
N SER A 58 2.40 7.91 0.39
CA SER A 58 1.61 9.14 0.50
C SER A 58 0.59 9.04 1.63
N ALA A 59 -0.20 7.96 1.68
CA ALA A 59 -1.20 7.76 2.72
C ALA A 59 -0.60 7.86 4.13
N LEU A 60 0.56 7.26 4.36
CA LEU A 60 1.23 7.30 5.67
C LEU A 60 1.83 8.67 5.99
N PHE A 61 2.57 9.26 5.04
CA PHE A 61 3.45 10.39 5.35
C PHE A 61 2.85 11.74 5.00
N LEU A 62 2.10 11.84 3.90
CA LEU A 62 1.43 13.07 3.50
C LEU A 62 0.07 13.22 4.17
N HIS A 63 -0.71 12.15 4.31
CA HIS A 63 -2.09 12.24 4.81
C HIS A 63 -2.21 11.91 6.30
N LEU A 64 -1.62 10.80 6.75
CA LEU A 64 -1.59 10.43 8.18
C LEU A 64 -0.47 11.14 8.96
N LYS A 65 0.35 11.96 8.29
CA LYS A 65 1.43 12.78 8.88
C LYS A 65 2.40 11.97 9.75
N LEU A 66 2.59 10.69 9.42
CA LEU A 66 3.67 9.91 10.01
C LEU A 66 5.01 10.39 9.49
N GLU A 67 6.06 10.18 10.27
CA GLU A 67 7.41 10.49 9.82
C GLU A 67 7.91 9.43 8.82
N LYS A 68 8.63 9.88 7.80
CA LYS A 68 9.29 8.99 6.82
C LYS A 68 10.45 8.20 7.46
N PRO A 69 10.83 7.04 6.89
CA PRO A 69 12.08 6.36 7.22
C PRO A 69 13.29 7.29 7.00
N SER A 70 14.13 7.44 8.02
CA SER A 70 15.32 8.32 8.00
C SER A 70 16.65 7.55 7.95
N GLY A 71 16.63 6.23 7.75
CA GLY A 71 17.82 5.36 7.73
C GLY A 71 18.52 5.16 9.10
N THR A 72 18.19 6.00 10.08
CA THR A 72 18.61 5.91 11.48
C THR A 72 17.44 5.43 12.34
N PRO A 73 17.56 4.32 13.09
CA PRO A 73 16.50 3.88 13.98
C PRO A 73 16.28 4.91 15.08
N LYS A 74 15.14 5.62 15.05
CA LYS A 74 14.73 6.46 16.19
C LYS A 74 14.09 5.55 17.24
N SER A 75 14.73 5.39 18.40
CA SER A 75 14.25 4.52 19.49
C SER A 75 12.85 4.89 19.97
N ASP A 76 12.52 6.17 19.93
CA ASP A 76 11.38 6.74 20.66
C ASP A 76 10.03 6.41 19.98
N LYS A 77 10.05 6.10 18.68
CA LYS A 77 8.84 5.75 17.91
C LYS A 77 8.32 4.34 18.15
N LYS A 78 9.12 3.45 18.72
CA LYS A 78 8.66 2.08 19.02
C LYS A 78 7.47 2.06 19.98
N ALA A 79 7.30 3.12 20.78
CA ALA A 79 6.13 3.28 21.64
C ALA A 79 4.84 3.66 20.86
N GLU A 80 4.97 4.27 19.68
CA GLU A 80 3.83 4.66 18.84
C GLU A 80 3.37 3.49 17.95
N LYS A 81 2.08 3.18 18.01
CA LYS A 81 1.49 2.06 17.26
C LYS A 81 0.69 2.53 16.05
N VAL A 82 0.81 1.83 14.94
CA VAL A 82 0.03 2.10 13.71
C VAL A 82 -0.79 0.86 13.36
N LEU A 83 -2.09 1.05 13.13
CA LEU A 83 -2.98 -0.01 12.68
C LEU A 83 -3.07 -0.01 11.16
N ILE A 84 -2.75 -1.14 10.53
CA ILE A 84 -2.91 -1.34 9.08
C ILE A 84 -3.99 -2.41 8.86
N TRP A 85 -5.21 -1.99 8.52
CA TRP A 85 -6.28 -2.89 8.13
C TRP A 85 -6.19 -3.28 6.66
N GLY A 86 -6.26 -4.59 6.38
CA GLY A 86 -5.98 -5.12 5.05
C GLY A 86 -4.48 -5.23 4.77
N ALA A 87 -3.68 -5.57 5.79
CA ALA A 87 -2.21 -5.64 5.73
C ALA A 87 -1.66 -6.64 4.69
N SER A 88 -2.46 -7.64 4.29
CA SER A 88 -2.09 -8.60 3.24
C SER A 88 -2.44 -8.14 1.81
N SER A 89 -3.11 -7.00 1.66
CA SER A 89 -3.35 -6.39 0.34
C SER A 89 -2.06 -5.78 -0.18
N SER A 90 -1.98 -5.45 -1.48
CA SER A 90 -0.77 -4.80 -1.98
C SER A 90 -0.53 -3.41 -1.43
N PHE A 91 -1.58 -2.67 -1.10
CA PHE A 91 -1.39 -1.37 -0.47
C PHE A 91 -0.94 -1.55 0.98
N GLY A 92 -1.62 -2.42 1.73
CA GLY A 92 -1.31 -2.71 3.14
C GLY A 92 0.06 -3.34 3.36
N ALA A 93 0.55 -4.17 2.43
CA ALA A 93 1.86 -4.80 2.52
C ALA A 93 2.99 -3.76 2.50
N TYR A 94 2.93 -2.80 1.58
CA TYR A 94 3.92 -1.71 1.53
C TYR A 94 3.73 -0.72 2.67
N ALA A 95 2.49 -0.41 3.05
CA ALA A 95 2.23 0.45 4.21
C ALA A 95 2.79 -0.15 5.52
N THR A 96 2.66 -1.46 5.71
CA THR A 96 3.22 -2.18 6.87
C THR A 96 4.74 -2.02 6.91
N GLN A 97 5.43 -2.33 5.81
CA GLN A 97 6.89 -2.24 5.74
C GLN A 97 7.39 -0.80 5.94
N LEU A 98 6.77 0.17 5.28
CA LEU A 98 7.10 1.59 5.40
C LEU A 98 6.93 2.10 6.84
N ALA A 99 5.85 1.72 7.53
CA ALA A 99 5.62 2.12 8.92
C ALA A 99 6.64 1.45 9.88
N VAL A 100 6.98 0.18 9.65
CA VAL A 100 8.04 -0.53 10.42
C VAL A 100 9.40 0.15 10.21
N GLU A 101 9.77 0.44 8.97
CA GLU A 101 11.03 1.13 8.63
C GLU A 101 11.09 2.56 9.17
N ALA A 102 9.93 3.22 9.29
CA ALA A 102 9.81 4.52 9.96
C ALA A 102 9.94 4.45 11.48
N GLY A 103 9.96 3.24 12.07
CA GLY A 103 10.17 2.99 13.49
C GLY A 103 8.91 2.73 14.31
N TYR A 104 7.74 2.63 13.68
CA TYR A 104 6.46 2.40 14.38
C TYR A 104 6.24 0.92 14.70
N THR A 105 5.54 0.65 15.80
CA THR A 105 5.03 -0.70 16.11
C THR A 105 3.76 -0.94 15.30
N VAL A 106 3.82 -1.83 14.31
CA VAL A 106 2.66 -2.08 13.43
C VAL A 106 1.78 -3.21 13.94
N VAL A 107 0.48 -2.95 14.02
CA VAL A 107 -0.57 -3.97 14.17
C VAL A 107 -1.19 -4.21 12.79
N GLY A 108 -0.95 -5.39 12.23
CA GLY A 108 -1.49 -5.76 10.93
C GLY A 108 -2.78 -6.57 11.07
N VAL A 109 -3.83 -6.16 10.37
CA VAL A 109 -5.11 -6.88 10.34
C VAL A 109 -5.33 -7.47 8.95
N ALA A 110 -5.53 -8.79 8.87
CA ALA A 110 -5.90 -9.47 7.64
C ALA A 110 -6.65 -10.77 7.96
N SER A 111 -6.96 -11.60 6.95
CA SER A 111 -7.51 -12.94 7.19
C SER A 111 -6.44 -13.88 7.74
N ALA A 112 -6.82 -14.79 8.65
CA ALA A 112 -5.90 -15.73 9.31
C ALA A 112 -4.91 -16.44 8.38
N ARG A 113 -5.33 -16.85 7.18
CA ARG A 113 -4.48 -17.52 6.19
C ARG A 113 -3.26 -16.69 5.73
N ASN A 114 -3.29 -15.37 5.93
CA ASN A 114 -2.23 -14.44 5.57
C ASN A 114 -1.38 -14.00 6.77
N ALA A 115 -1.52 -14.64 7.95
CA ALA A 115 -0.82 -14.24 9.17
C ALA A 115 0.70 -14.24 8.99
N GLU A 116 1.27 -15.32 8.45
CA GLU A 116 2.71 -15.42 8.19
C GLU A 116 3.19 -14.39 7.17
N LEU A 117 2.39 -14.12 6.12
CA LEU A 117 2.71 -13.08 5.15
C LEU A 117 2.79 -11.70 5.82
N VAL A 118 1.80 -11.35 6.65
CA VAL A 118 1.77 -10.06 7.36
C VAL A 118 2.92 -9.93 8.37
N ARG A 119 3.20 -10.99 9.14
CA ARG A 119 4.37 -11.02 10.03
C ARG A 119 5.68 -10.88 9.26
N SER A 120 5.76 -11.48 8.07
CA SER A 120 6.95 -11.37 7.21
C SER A 120 7.24 -9.92 6.79
N PHE A 121 6.23 -9.03 6.77
CA PHE A 121 6.39 -7.59 6.52
C PHE A 121 6.86 -6.79 7.75
N GLY A 122 7.09 -7.45 8.89
CA GLY A 122 7.56 -6.82 10.12
C GLY A 122 6.46 -6.37 11.08
N ALA A 123 5.19 -6.73 10.83
CA ALA A 123 4.12 -6.44 11.78
C ALA A 123 4.40 -7.11 13.14
N ALA A 124 4.44 -6.31 14.20
CA ALA A 124 4.71 -6.77 15.56
C ALA A 124 3.53 -7.58 16.13
N HIS A 125 2.30 -7.19 15.73
CA HIS A 125 1.09 -7.91 16.09
C HIS A 125 0.27 -8.21 14.83
N PHE A 126 -0.37 -9.38 14.84
CA PHE A 126 -1.33 -9.78 13.83
C PHE A 126 -2.68 -10.01 14.49
N VAL A 127 -3.75 -9.50 13.89
CA VAL A 127 -5.13 -9.75 14.31
C VAL A 127 -5.92 -10.30 13.12
N ASP A 128 -6.63 -11.41 13.31
CA ASP A 128 -7.54 -11.93 12.29
C ASP A 128 -8.80 -11.07 12.25
N ARG A 129 -9.10 -10.46 11.10
CA ARG A 129 -10.30 -9.64 10.88
C ARG A 129 -11.63 -10.39 11.04
N ARG A 130 -11.61 -11.73 11.02
CA ARG A 130 -12.82 -12.57 11.15
C ARG A 130 -12.97 -13.17 12.54
N SER A 131 -12.03 -12.91 13.44
CA SER A 131 -12.12 -13.38 14.82
C SER A 131 -13.31 -12.71 15.52
N PRO A 132 -14.15 -13.45 16.26
CA PRO A 132 -15.14 -12.83 17.13
C PRO A 132 -14.51 -11.87 18.17
N GLY A 133 -13.22 -12.06 18.48
CA GLY A 133 -12.42 -11.24 19.40
C GLY A 133 -11.71 -10.04 18.76
N THR A 134 -11.85 -9.80 17.45
CA THR A 134 -11.08 -8.76 16.74
C THR A 134 -11.19 -7.39 17.43
N LEU A 135 -12.39 -6.99 17.82
CA LEU A 135 -12.61 -5.68 18.47
C LEU A 135 -11.85 -5.60 19.81
N GLN A 136 -12.00 -6.60 20.67
CA GLN A 136 -11.39 -6.62 21.99
C GLN A 136 -9.86 -6.64 21.90
N GLU A 137 -9.31 -7.43 20.98
CA GLU A 137 -7.87 -7.47 20.70
C GLU A 137 -7.34 -6.11 20.26
N LEU A 138 -8.03 -5.43 19.32
CA LEU A 138 -7.62 -4.12 18.84
C LEU A 138 -7.73 -3.03 19.92
N VAL A 139 -8.75 -3.09 20.77
CA VAL A 139 -8.89 -2.17 21.92
C VAL A 139 -7.71 -2.35 22.88
N ALA A 140 -7.33 -3.59 23.20
CA ALA A 140 -6.21 -3.89 24.08
C ALA A 140 -4.84 -3.52 23.47
N LEU A 141 -4.70 -3.63 22.15
CA LEU A 141 -3.46 -3.31 21.44
C LEU A 141 -3.26 -1.81 21.23
N GLY A 142 -4.31 -0.98 21.27
CA GLY A 142 -4.19 0.47 21.13
C GLY A 142 -3.59 1.17 22.35
N PRO A 143 -3.72 2.51 22.44
CA PRO A 143 -4.22 3.39 21.37
C PRO A 143 -3.30 3.42 20.15
N PHE A 144 -3.82 3.87 19.01
CA PHE A 144 -3.07 3.97 17.76
C PHE A 144 -2.76 5.43 17.41
N LYS A 145 -1.51 5.69 17.02
CA LYS A 145 -1.09 6.98 16.47
C LYS A 145 -1.79 7.29 15.14
N ALA A 146 -1.99 6.26 14.33
CA ALA A 146 -2.67 6.34 13.05
C ALA A 146 -3.35 5.01 12.71
N VAL A 147 -4.46 5.11 11.96
CA VAL A 147 -5.23 3.96 11.46
C VAL A 147 -5.41 4.10 9.96
N LEU A 148 -4.88 3.13 9.21
CA LEU A 148 -5.05 3.01 7.77
C LEU A 148 -5.91 1.79 7.44
N ALA A 149 -7.08 2.03 6.85
CA ALA A 149 -7.89 1.03 6.18
C ALA A 149 -7.45 0.87 4.72
N ALA A 150 -6.42 0.04 4.51
CA ALA A 150 -5.83 -0.20 3.20
C ALA A 150 -6.73 -1.05 2.28
N ALA A 151 -7.48 -1.99 2.86
CA ALA A 151 -8.51 -2.77 2.18
C ALA A 151 -9.58 -3.23 3.17
N ASP A 152 -10.75 -2.60 3.12
CA ASP A 152 -11.84 -2.76 4.09
C ASP A 152 -13.23 -2.99 3.44
N THR A 153 -14.14 -3.55 4.21
CA THR A 153 -15.59 -3.64 3.96
C THR A 153 -16.36 -2.70 4.91
N ALA A 154 -17.68 -2.57 4.73
CA ALA A 154 -18.51 -1.78 5.65
C ALA A 154 -18.43 -2.30 7.10
N GLN A 155 -18.54 -3.62 7.28
CA GLN A 155 -18.39 -4.27 8.59
C GLN A 155 -17.01 -4.03 9.20
N ASP A 156 -15.95 -4.03 8.38
CA ASP A 156 -14.60 -3.71 8.86
C ASP A 156 -14.53 -2.28 9.39
N GLN A 157 -15.14 -1.31 8.70
CA GLN A 157 -15.18 0.09 9.14
C GLN A 157 -15.96 0.27 10.45
N GLU A 158 -17.03 -0.49 10.67
CA GLU A 158 -17.76 -0.49 11.94
C GLU A 158 -16.88 -0.99 13.11
N VAL A 159 -16.07 -2.04 12.88
CA VAL A 159 -15.12 -2.54 13.89
C VAL A 159 -14.02 -1.51 14.18
N ILE A 160 -13.45 -0.90 13.13
CA ILE A 160 -12.47 0.19 13.28
C ILE A 160 -13.07 1.35 14.08
N ALA A 161 -14.31 1.73 13.75
CA ALA A 161 -14.98 2.85 14.39
C ALA A 161 -15.32 2.57 15.86
N ALA A 162 -15.79 1.36 16.17
CA ALA A 162 -16.03 0.93 17.54
C ALA A 162 -14.75 0.90 18.38
N MET A 163 -13.63 0.45 17.79
CA MET A 163 -12.32 0.48 18.44
C MET A 163 -11.87 1.92 18.73
N LEU A 164 -11.97 2.83 17.76
CA LEU A 164 -11.63 4.24 17.97
C LEU A 164 -12.51 4.88 19.04
N ALA A 165 -13.82 4.59 19.04
CA ALA A 165 -14.73 5.08 20.08
C ALA A 165 -14.33 4.58 21.48
N ALA A 166 -13.92 3.31 21.61
CA ALA A 166 -13.41 2.76 22.86
C ALA A 166 -12.07 3.40 23.31
N HIS A 167 -11.30 3.99 22.39
CA HIS A 167 -10.12 4.81 22.69
C HIS A 167 -10.44 6.29 22.91
N GLY A 168 -11.71 6.68 22.97
CA GLY A 168 -12.15 8.06 23.21
C GLY A 168 -12.37 8.90 21.94
N GLY A 169 -12.41 8.27 20.76
CA GLY A 169 -12.62 8.91 19.46
C GLY A 169 -11.38 8.87 18.56
N GLY A 170 -11.45 9.57 17.44
CA GLY A 170 -10.33 9.70 16.49
C GLY A 170 -10.75 9.55 15.04
N SER A 171 -9.78 9.26 14.17
CA SER A 171 -10.02 9.11 12.74
C SER A 171 -9.25 7.97 12.11
N PHE A 172 -9.81 7.40 11.04
CA PHE A 172 -9.09 6.50 10.15
C PHE A 172 -9.10 7.01 8.71
N LEU A 173 -8.07 6.64 7.97
CA LEU A 173 -7.96 6.89 6.53
C LEU A 173 -8.32 5.61 5.79
N SER A 174 -9.31 5.65 4.89
CA SER A 174 -9.64 4.51 4.00
C SER A 174 -9.21 4.78 2.58
N THR A 175 -8.70 3.73 1.93
CA THR A 175 -8.31 3.80 0.51
C THR A 175 -9.47 3.94 -0.46
N MET A 176 -10.70 3.71 0.01
CA MET A 176 -11.91 3.77 -0.80
C MET A 176 -13.03 4.59 -0.14
N GLY A 177 -12.70 5.36 0.91
CA GLY A 177 -13.64 6.16 1.69
C GLY A 177 -14.66 5.36 2.49
N LEU A 178 -15.61 6.07 3.09
CA LEU A 178 -16.67 5.44 3.87
C LEU A 178 -17.56 4.57 2.99
N ARG A 179 -17.79 3.33 3.43
CA ARG A 179 -18.67 2.42 2.70
C ARG A 179 -20.14 2.83 2.90
N PRO A 180 -20.99 2.64 1.88
CA PRO A 180 -22.43 2.88 2.02
C PRO A 180 -23.01 2.11 3.23
N GLY A 181 -23.80 2.80 4.05
CA GLY A 181 -24.46 2.22 5.22
C GLY A 181 -23.66 2.24 6.53
N VAL A 182 -22.37 2.59 6.49
CA VAL A 182 -21.56 2.70 7.72
C VAL A 182 -22.01 3.90 8.54
N THR A 183 -22.32 3.65 9.82
CA THR A 183 -22.65 4.69 10.81
C THR A 183 -21.50 4.80 11.81
N LEU A 184 -20.89 5.97 11.92
CA LEU A 184 -19.77 6.20 12.83
C LEU A 184 -20.26 6.69 14.21
N PRO A 185 -19.69 6.19 15.32
CA PRO A 185 -19.98 6.71 16.65
C PRO A 185 -19.59 8.19 16.80
N PRO A 186 -20.18 8.93 17.77
CA PRO A 186 -19.76 10.29 18.09
C PRO A 186 -18.25 10.37 18.38
N GLY A 187 -17.59 11.39 17.84
CA GLY A 187 -16.14 11.59 18.01
C GLY A 187 -15.27 10.71 17.11
N VAL A 188 -15.85 9.88 16.25
CA VAL A 188 -15.13 9.06 15.26
C VAL A 188 -15.40 9.57 13.85
N SER A 189 -14.36 9.66 13.03
CA SER A 189 -14.46 10.02 11.61
C SER A 189 -13.67 9.07 10.72
N GLY A 190 -14.13 8.89 9.48
CA GLY A 190 -13.41 8.15 8.46
C GLY A 190 -13.29 9.00 7.21
N HIS A 191 -12.09 9.08 6.65
CA HIS A 191 -11.81 9.97 5.53
C HIS A 191 -11.24 9.20 4.35
N PHE A 192 -11.50 9.70 3.15
CA PHE A 192 -10.78 9.33 1.95
C PHE A 192 -9.80 10.44 1.61
N ALA A 193 -8.61 10.06 1.17
CA ALA A 193 -7.75 10.97 0.44
C ALA A 193 -7.32 10.29 -0.85
N GLN A 194 -7.15 11.09 -1.89
CA GLN A 194 -6.68 10.61 -3.17
C GLN A 194 -5.14 10.58 -3.11
N PHE A 195 -4.54 9.39 -3.13
CA PHE A 195 -3.08 9.24 -2.93
C PHE A 195 -2.28 9.17 -4.22
N ILE A 196 -2.93 8.71 -5.28
CA ILE A 196 -2.22 8.29 -6.49
C ILE A 196 -1.79 9.51 -7.30
N ASP A 197 -2.56 10.59 -7.32
CA ASP A 197 -2.21 11.81 -8.06
C ASP A 197 -1.47 12.84 -7.22
N ASP A 198 -1.11 12.56 -5.96
CA ASP A 198 -0.29 13.46 -5.13
C ASP A 198 1.04 13.83 -5.80
N TYR A 199 1.56 12.98 -6.71
CA TYR A 199 2.75 13.29 -7.48
C TYR A 199 2.57 14.38 -8.54
N LEU A 200 1.32 14.75 -8.84
CA LEU A 200 0.99 15.86 -9.74
C LEU A 200 1.02 17.20 -9.02
N ASP A 201 0.91 17.20 -7.69
CA ASP A 201 1.03 18.40 -6.89
C ASP A 201 2.51 18.84 -6.81
N PRO A 202 2.86 20.04 -7.33
CA PRO A 202 4.22 20.55 -7.24
C PRO A 202 4.76 20.68 -5.81
N GLU A 203 3.88 20.87 -4.81
CA GLU A 203 4.29 20.95 -3.39
C GLU A 203 4.85 19.62 -2.88
N ASN A 204 4.42 18.51 -3.48
CA ASN A 204 4.88 17.16 -3.12
C ASN A 204 6.13 16.72 -3.87
N ARG A 205 6.75 17.58 -4.70
CA ARG A 205 7.89 17.20 -5.53
C ARG A 205 9.03 16.54 -4.75
N GLU A 206 9.45 17.13 -3.63
CA GLU A 206 10.52 16.55 -2.80
C GLU A 206 10.12 15.18 -2.23
N PHE A 207 8.84 15.01 -1.89
CA PHE A 207 8.32 13.73 -1.44
C PHE A 207 8.35 12.69 -2.57
N THR A 208 7.90 13.07 -3.77
CA THR A 208 7.92 12.19 -4.95
C THR A 208 9.33 11.77 -5.33
N GLU A 209 10.27 12.71 -5.37
CA GLU A 209 11.68 12.41 -5.61
C GLU A 209 12.24 11.51 -4.51
N TRP A 210 11.94 11.76 -3.23
CA TRP A 210 12.34 10.86 -2.15
C TRP A 210 11.82 9.43 -2.35
N VAL A 211 10.54 9.24 -2.68
CA VAL A 211 9.98 7.89 -2.90
C VAL A 211 10.68 7.20 -4.07
N TRP A 212 10.70 7.81 -5.26
CA TRP A 212 11.14 7.14 -6.48
C TRP A 212 12.64 7.01 -6.60
N TRP A 213 13.37 8.05 -6.20
CA TRP A 213 14.78 8.15 -6.52
C TRP A 213 15.69 7.79 -5.36
N GLN A 214 15.22 7.90 -4.13
CA GLN A 214 16.02 7.58 -2.95
C GLN A 214 15.53 6.29 -2.30
N TYR A 215 14.26 6.21 -1.92
CA TYR A 215 13.74 5.05 -1.23
C TYR A 215 13.67 3.82 -2.14
N LEU A 216 12.97 3.92 -3.28
CA LEU A 216 12.71 2.77 -4.16
C LEU A 216 13.98 2.16 -4.75
N GLU A 217 14.86 2.98 -5.31
CA GLU A 217 16.11 2.46 -5.90
C GLU A 217 16.98 1.77 -4.85
N ASN A 218 17.09 2.33 -3.64
CA ASN A 218 17.81 1.68 -2.54
C ASN A 218 17.13 0.40 -2.07
N ALA A 219 15.81 0.43 -1.88
CA ALA A 219 15.02 -0.70 -1.42
C ALA A 219 15.07 -1.89 -2.39
N LEU A 220 15.04 -1.62 -3.70
CA LEU A 220 15.14 -2.62 -4.76
C LEU A 220 16.55 -3.22 -4.86
N GLN A 221 17.59 -2.43 -4.60
CA GLN A 221 18.98 -2.91 -4.64
C GLN A 221 19.39 -3.66 -3.38
N SER A 222 18.87 -3.27 -2.22
CA SER A 222 19.26 -3.86 -0.93
C SER A 222 18.42 -5.08 -0.53
N GLU A 223 17.41 -5.45 -1.33
CA GLU A 223 16.45 -6.54 -1.06
C GLU A 223 15.74 -6.43 0.32
N LYS A 224 15.73 -5.23 0.91
CA LYS A 224 15.13 -5.01 2.24
C LYS A 224 13.61 -4.94 2.16
N LEU A 225 13.10 -4.44 1.04
CA LEU A 225 11.68 -4.40 0.75
C LEU A 225 11.24 -5.74 0.17
N LYS A 226 10.34 -6.41 0.89
CA LYS A 226 9.69 -7.62 0.40
C LYS A 226 8.64 -7.24 -0.63
N LEU A 227 8.93 -7.60 -1.88
CA LEU A 227 7.99 -7.49 -2.99
C LEU A 227 6.94 -8.61 -2.89
N LEU A 228 5.73 -8.30 -3.35
CA LEU A 228 4.67 -9.30 -3.31
C LEU A 228 4.91 -10.41 -4.32
N PRO A 229 4.49 -11.66 -4.01
CA PRO A 229 4.47 -12.75 -4.98
C PRO A 229 3.72 -12.33 -6.24
N VAL A 230 4.25 -12.72 -7.41
CA VAL A 230 3.65 -12.41 -8.71
C VAL A 230 3.14 -13.68 -9.37
N ARG A 231 1.98 -13.56 -10.03
CA ARG A 231 1.42 -14.57 -10.92
C ARG A 231 1.26 -13.94 -12.29
N VAL A 232 2.08 -14.37 -13.23
CA VAL A 232 1.92 -14.00 -14.64
C VAL A 232 0.66 -14.67 -15.17
N VAL A 233 -0.23 -13.87 -15.77
CA VAL A 233 -1.49 -14.37 -16.35
C VAL A 233 -1.36 -14.62 -17.85
N GLY A 234 -0.50 -13.85 -18.53
CA GLY A 234 -0.19 -14.00 -19.95
C GLY A 234 0.07 -12.66 -20.63
N GLY A 235 -0.14 -12.62 -21.95
CA GLY A 235 -0.04 -11.43 -22.79
C GLY A 235 -1.12 -10.38 -22.58
N LEU A 236 -1.10 -9.34 -23.42
CA LEU A 236 -2.16 -8.30 -23.45
C LEU A 236 -3.56 -8.89 -23.67
N SER A 237 -3.65 -10.04 -24.37
CA SER A 237 -4.89 -10.79 -24.59
C SER A 237 -5.57 -11.24 -23.27
N GLN A 238 -4.80 -11.38 -22.19
CA GLN A 238 -5.25 -11.91 -20.90
C GLN A 238 -5.65 -10.83 -19.89
N VAL A 239 -5.68 -9.55 -20.25
CA VAL A 239 -6.07 -8.45 -19.35
C VAL A 239 -7.46 -8.70 -18.76
N GLN A 240 -8.42 -9.11 -19.60
CA GLN A 240 -9.79 -9.41 -19.14
C GLN A 240 -9.81 -10.60 -18.17
N THR A 241 -9.08 -11.68 -18.48
CA THR A 241 -8.92 -12.85 -17.58
C THR A 241 -8.39 -12.42 -16.20
N ALA A 242 -7.35 -11.59 -16.17
CA ALA A 242 -6.79 -11.08 -14.91
C ALA A 242 -7.81 -10.23 -14.13
N TRP A 243 -8.57 -9.39 -14.82
CA TRP A 243 -9.61 -8.57 -14.22
C TRP A 243 -10.74 -9.41 -13.60
N ASP A 244 -11.17 -10.48 -14.29
CA ASP A 244 -12.23 -11.36 -13.80
C ASP A 244 -11.80 -12.15 -12.56
N LEU A 245 -10.53 -12.59 -12.49
CA LEU A 245 -9.97 -13.21 -11.29
C LEU A 245 -10.03 -12.29 -10.07
N LEU A 246 -9.73 -10.99 -10.26
CA LEU A 246 -9.82 -9.99 -9.20
C LEU A 246 -11.27 -9.77 -8.76
N LYS A 247 -12.19 -9.57 -9.72
CA LYS A 247 -13.63 -9.39 -9.45
C LYS A 247 -14.24 -10.56 -8.70
N GLN A 248 -13.82 -11.78 -9.02
CA GLN A 248 -14.30 -13.02 -8.39
C GLN A 248 -13.64 -13.30 -7.02
N GLY A 249 -12.72 -12.44 -6.55
CA GLY A 249 -12.03 -12.64 -5.27
C GLY A 249 -11.09 -13.84 -5.25
N LYS A 250 -10.65 -14.32 -6.43
CA LYS A 250 -9.78 -15.51 -6.59
C LYS A 250 -8.29 -15.21 -6.39
N VAL A 251 -7.96 -13.99 -5.98
CA VAL A 251 -6.58 -13.53 -5.77
C VAL A 251 -6.39 -13.19 -4.29
N SER A 252 -5.37 -13.78 -3.67
CA SER A 252 -5.02 -13.53 -2.26
C SER A 252 -3.51 -13.58 -2.11
N GLY A 253 -2.93 -12.58 -1.44
CA GLY A 253 -1.50 -12.54 -1.09
C GLY A 253 -0.53 -12.49 -2.27
N GLN A 254 -1.00 -12.15 -3.48
CA GLN A 254 -0.20 -12.10 -4.70
C GLN A 254 -0.73 -11.05 -5.67
N ARG A 255 0.12 -10.64 -6.62
CA ARG A 255 -0.19 -9.71 -7.73
C ARG A 255 -0.36 -10.47 -9.03
N LEU A 256 -1.36 -10.11 -9.82
CA LEU A 256 -1.47 -10.57 -11.21
C LEU A 256 -0.65 -9.65 -12.11
N VAL A 257 0.14 -10.23 -13.01
CA VAL A 257 1.02 -9.51 -13.94
C VAL A 257 0.66 -9.89 -15.37
N ILE A 258 0.58 -8.88 -16.23
CA ILE A 258 0.48 -9.01 -17.69
C ILE A 258 1.84 -8.68 -18.27
N VAL A 259 2.37 -9.58 -19.10
CA VAL A 259 3.65 -9.38 -19.78
C VAL A 259 3.35 -9.13 -21.25
N PRO A 260 3.44 -7.89 -21.76
CA PRO A 260 2.89 -7.54 -23.08
C PRO A 260 3.45 -8.30 -24.28
N GLY A 261 4.62 -8.94 -24.12
CA GLY A 261 5.27 -9.76 -25.14
C GLY A 261 4.87 -11.24 -25.15
N LEU A 262 4.12 -11.71 -24.16
CA LEU A 262 3.58 -13.08 -24.16
C LEU A 262 2.31 -13.17 -25.02
N GLU A 263 1.95 -14.38 -25.42
CA GLU A 263 0.66 -14.69 -26.08
C GLU A 263 -0.50 -14.70 -25.08
#